data_AF-A0A818QLK6-F1
#
_entry.id   AF-A0A818QLK6-F1
#
_cell.length_a   1.000
_cell.length_b   1.000
_cell.length_c   1.000
_cell.angle_alpha   90.00
_cell.angle_beta   90.00
_cell.angle_gamma   90.00
#
_symmetry.space_group_name_H-M   'P 1'
#
loop_
_entity.id
_entity.type
_entity.pdbx_description
1 polymer ?
#
loop_
_entity_poly.entity_id
_entity_poly.type
_entity_poly.pdbx_seq_one_letter_code
_entity_poly.pdbx_strand_id
1 'polypeptide(L)'
;MSYNDKKDTYSEYESEAFQKAKFANGIPASKQPVNNGQPEKIPDRNNPGKFCYQYEFKNDYGEEISIRLDNAVDYNDSNPNQAPHYNAGKKGEKLKQHHYFKKYNR
;
A
#
# COMPACT_ATOMS: atom_id res chain seq x y z
N MET A 1 -16.27 -5.45 10.90
CA MET A 1 -14.84 -5.04 10.98
C MET A 1 -14.72 -3.70 10.27
N SER A 2 -14.05 -2.71 10.86
CA SER A 2 -13.79 -1.44 10.19
C SER A 2 -12.51 -1.60 9.35
N TYR A 3 -12.63 -1.54 8.03
CA TYR A 3 -11.53 -1.78 7.09
C TYR A 3 -10.63 -0.55 6.89
N ASN A 4 -10.96 0.59 7.53
CA ASN A 4 -10.24 1.86 7.38
C ASN A 4 -9.49 2.29 8.64
N ASP A 5 -9.38 1.39 9.62
CA ASP A 5 -8.64 1.66 10.85
C ASP A 5 -7.14 1.71 10.58
N LYS A 6 -6.41 2.47 11.40
CA LYS A 6 -4.95 2.50 11.37
C LYS A 6 -4.42 1.08 11.66
N LYS A 7 -3.57 0.56 10.78
CA LYS A 7 -3.00 -0.79 10.93
C LYS A 7 -1.61 -0.84 10.36
N ASP A 8 -0.67 -1.23 11.21
CA ASP A 8 0.73 -1.36 10.84
C ASP A 8 1.14 -2.83 10.91
N THR A 9 1.78 -3.35 9.87
CA THR A 9 2.27 -4.74 9.83
C THR A 9 3.67 -4.81 9.26
N TYR A 10 4.42 -5.83 9.65
CA TYR A 10 5.76 -6.10 9.14
C TYR A 10 5.78 -7.49 8.49
N SER A 11 6.40 -7.56 7.32
CA SER A 11 6.57 -8.77 6.53
C SER A 11 8.04 -8.95 6.15
N GLU A 12 8.43 -10.18 5.83
CA GLU A 12 9.76 -10.42 5.27
C GLU A 12 9.80 -10.02 3.80
N TYR A 13 8.74 -10.34 3.06
CA TYR A 13 8.64 -10.18 1.61
C TYR A 13 7.59 -9.16 1.20
N GLU A 14 7.84 -8.48 0.08
CA GLU A 14 6.90 -7.54 -0.55
C GLU A 14 5.54 -8.16 -0.85
N SER A 15 5.52 -9.37 -1.42
CA SER A 15 4.27 -10.08 -1.75
C SER A 15 3.41 -10.35 -0.51
N GLU A 16 4.03 -10.68 0.62
CA GLU A 16 3.34 -10.90 1.88
C GLU A 16 2.75 -9.59 2.42
N ALA A 17 3.51 -8.48 2.37
CA ALA A 17 2.97 -7.16 2.74
C ALA A 17 1.78 -6.75 1.87
N PHE A 18 1.84 -7.00 0.56
CA PHE A 18 0.72 -6.74 -0.35
C PHE A 18 -0.51 -7.58 -0.01
N GLN A 19 -0.35 -8.88 0.27
CA GLN A 19 -1.47 -9.74 0.68
C GLN A 19 -2.06 -9.32 2.02
N LYS A 20 -1.23 -8.91 2.99
CA LYS A 20 -1.70 -8.35 4.26
C LYS A 20 -2.50 -7.07 4.06
N ALA A 21 -2.08 -6.19 3.14
CA ALA A 21 -2.82 -5.00 2.76
C ALA A 21 -4.19 -5.34 2.15
N LYS A 22 -4.25 -6.30 1.23
CA LYS A 22 -5.50 -6.80 0.65
C LYS A 22 -6.45 -7.36 1.72
N PHE A 23 -5.95 -8.28 2.55
CA PHE A 23 -6.72 -8.91 3.61
C PHE A 23 -7.25 -7.89 4.63
N ALA A 24 -6.41 -6.92 5.02
CA ALA A 24 -6.80 -5.86 5.94
C ALA A 24 -7.92 -4.96 5.42
N ASN A 25 -8.16 -4.94 4.11
CA ASN A 25 -9.20 -4.14 3.45
C ASN A 25 -10.36 -4.97 2.87
N GLY A 26 -10.43 -6.26 3.21
CA GLY A 26 -11.50 -7.14 2.71
C GLY A 26 -11.40 -7.45 1.22
N ILE A 27 -10.20 -7.39 0.64
CA ILE A 27 -9.94 -7.72 -0.75
C ILE A 27 -9.47 -9.19 -0.85
N PRO A 28 -10.15 -10.05 -1.62
CA PRO A 28 -9.71 -11.42 -1.82
C PRO A 28 -8.31 -11.50 -2.45
N ALA A 29 -7.51 -12.50 -2.04
CA ALA A 29 -6.16 -12.69 -2.57
C ALA A 29 -6.13 -12.85 -4.10
N SER A 30 -7.15 -13.48 -4.68
CA SER A 30 -7.32 -13.67 -6.13
C SER A 30 -7.84 -12.42 -6.87
N LYS A 31 -8.39 -11.44 -6.15
CA LYS A 31 -8.96 -10.23 -6.76
C LYS A 31 -7.87 -9.44 -7.47
N GLN A 32 -8.09 -9.13 -8.74
CA GLN A 32 -7.20 -8.28 -9.53
C GLN A 32 -7.56 -6.79 -9.36
N PRO A 33 -6.59 -5.88 -9.52
CA PRO A 33 -6.85 -4.45 -9.60
C PRO A 33 -7.85 -4.08 -10.69
N VAL A 34 -8.63 -3.01 -10.49
CA VAL A 34 -9.68 -2.56 -11.42
C VAL A 34 -9.13 -2.09 -12.76
N ASN A 35 -7.90 -1.57 -12.81
CA ASN A 35 -7.26 -1.07 -14.02
C ASN A 35 -6.58 -2.21 -14.83
N ASN A 36 -7.37 -3.19 -15.26
CA ASN A 36 -6.87 -4.38 -15.98
C ASN A 36 -5.70 -5.10 -15.25
N GLY A 37 -5.74 -5.10 -13.92
CA GLY A 37 -4.71 -5.70 -13.09
C GLY A 37 -3.40 -4.90 -12.98
N GLN A 38 -3.29 -3.71 -13.57
CA GLN A 38 -2.07 -2.91 -13.55
C GLN A 38 -2.13 -1.80 -12.49
N PRO A 39 -1.01 -1.49 -11.83
CA PRO A 39 -0.92 -0.29 -11.01
C PRO A 39 -0.89 0.97 -11.86
N GLU A 40 -1.46 2.04 -11.33
CA GLU A 40 -1.22 3.39 -11.82
C GLU A 40 0.14 3.90 -11.31
N LYS A 41 0.92 4.53 -12.19
CA LYS A 41 2.19 5.17 -11.83
C LYS A 41 1.92 6.64 -11.50
N ILE A 42 2.11 7.02 -10.23
CA ILE A 42 1.83 8.39 -9.75
C ILE A 42 3.10 9.06 -9.22
N PRO A 43 3.23 10.40 -9.32
CA PRO A 43 4.39 11.10 -8.76
C PRO A 43 4.52 10.88 -7.25
N ASP A 44 5.74 10.64 -6.77
CA ASP A 44 6.03 10.60 -5.34
C ASP A 44 6.05 12.03 -4.79
N ARG A 45 5.09 12.34 -3.89
CA ARG A 45 4.97 13.67 -3.31
C ARG A 45 6.15 14.03 -2.39
N ASN A 46 6.75 13.03 -1.76
CA ASN A 46 7.83 13.22 -0.79
C ASN A 46 9.22 13.18 -1.46
N ASN A 47 9.33 12.56 -2.65
CA ASN A 47 10.56 12.49 -3.43
C ASN A 47 10.33 12.99 -4.87
N PRO A 48 10.49 14.30 -5.14
CA PRO A 48 10.36 14.85 -6.49
C PRO A 48 11.23 14.09 -7.50
N GLY A 49 10.63 13.68 -8.62
CA GLY A 49 11.31 12.90 -9.67
C GLY A 49 11.24 11.38 -9.51
N LYS A 50 10.76 10.88 -8.36
CA LYS A 50 10.41 9.45 -8.19
C LYS A 50 8.91 9.24 -8.42
N PHE A 51 8.53 7.98 -8.60
CA PHE A 51 7.15 7.56 -8.77
C PHE A 51 6.80 6.49 -7.74
N CYS A 52 5.53 6.49 -7.34
CA CYS A 52 4.89 5.43 -6.59
C CYS A 52 3.96 4.63 -7.52
N TYR A 53 3.61 3.41 -7.11
CA TYR A 53 2.67 2.56 -7.83
C TYR A 53 1.41 2.37 -7.00
N GLN A 54 0.25 2.74 -7.54
CA GLN A 54 -1.03 2.65 -6.86
C GLN A 54 -1.94 1.62 -7.52
N TYR A 55 -2.37 0.63 -6.74
CA TYR A 55 -3.32 -0.39 -7.14
C TYR A 55 -4.70 -0.02 -6.59
N GLU A 56 -5.71 -0.03 -7.44
CA GLU A 56 -7.09 0.22 -7.05
C GLU A 56 -7.90 -1.06 -7.08
N PHE A 57 -8.72 -1.28 -6.07
CA PHE A 57 -9.54 -2.48 -5.90
C PHE A 57 -10.97 -2.11 -5.53
N LYS A 58 -11.90 -3.02 -5.81
CA LYS A 58 -13.20 -3.07 -5.16
C LYS A 58 -13.22 -4.25 -4.20
N ASN A 59 -13.41 -3.98 -2.91
CA ASN A 59 -13.49 -5.03 -1.89
C ASN A 59 -14.83 -5.79 -1.95
N ASP A 60 -14.98 -6.83 -1.15
CA ASP A 60 -16.20 -7.66 -1.13
C ASP A 60 -17.45 -6.90 -0.61
N TYR A 61 -17.24 -5.75 0.03
CA TYR A 61 -18.28 -4.83 0.50
C TYR A 61 -18.68 -3.79 -0.55
N GLY A 62 -18.04 -3.82 -1.72
CA GLY A 62 -18.29 -2.89 -2.81
C GLY A 62 -17.60 -1.52 -2.66
N GLU A 63 -16.72 -1.36 -1.67
CA GLU A 63 -15.96 -0.13 -1.46
C GLU A 63 -14.71 -0.09 -2.36
N GLU A 64 -14.35 1.11 -2.79
CA GLU A 64 -13.10 1.35 -3.52
C GLU A 64 -11.94 1.50 -2.55
N ILE A 65 -10.92 0.66 -2.71
CA ILE A 65 -9.72 0.62 -1.88
C ILE A 65 -8.51 0.96 -2.74
N SER A 66 -7.60 1.75 -2.19
CA SER A 66 -6.31 2.06 -2.79
C SER A 66 -5.19 1.43 -1.99
N ILE A 67 -4.27 0.75 -2.67
CA ILE A 67 -3.03 0.20 -2.11
C ILE A 67 -1.86 0.80 -2.89
N ARG A 68 -1.06 1.66 -2.25
CA ARG A 68 0.05 2.37 -2.87
C ARG A 68 1.38 1.86 -2.34
N LEU A 69 2.26 1.44 -3.24
CA LEU A 69 3.65 1.16 -2.94
C LEU A 69 4.42 2.47 -2.85
N ASP A 70 4.81 2.85 -1.65
CA ASP A 70 5.64 4.03 -1.41
C ASP A 70 7.11 3.66 -1.32
N ASN A 71 7.93 4.56 -1.86
CA ASN A 71 9.37 4.44 -1.75
C ASN A 71 9.79 4.58 -0.28
N ALA A 72 10.90 3.93 0.09
CA ALA A 72 11.55 4.22 1.34
C ALA A 72 11.90 5.72 1.39
N VAL A 73 11.59 6.36 2.51
CA VAL A 73 11.97 7.74 2.79
C VAL A 73 12.99 7.71 3.91
N ASP A 74 14.19 8.19 3.61
CA ASP A 74 15.21 8.48 4.61
C ASP A 74 14.89 9.85 5.19
N TYR A 75 14.55 9.89 6.47
CA TYR A 75 14.39 11.15 7.19
C TYR A 75 15.70 11.46 7.91
N ASN A 76 16.24 12.67 7.72
CA ASN A 76 17.43 13.08 8.45
C ASN A 76 17.10 13.19 9.96
N ASP A 77 17.75 12.35 10.76
CA ASP A 77 18.06 12.44 12.19
C ASP A 77 16.96 12.57 13.26
N SER A 78 15.66 12.43 12.97
CA SER A 78 14.64 12.41 14.04
C SER A 78 13.43 11.50 13.86
N ASN A 79 13.26 10.89 12.68
CA ASN A 79 12.21 9.90 12.44
C ASN A 79 12.83 8.62 11.89
N PRO A 80 12.40 7.43 12.36
CA PRO A 80 12.94 6.18 11.85
C PRO A 80 12.71 6.10 10.33
N ASN A 81 13.75 5.74 9.58
CA ASN A 81 13.66 5.50 8.14
C ASN A 81 12.47 4.59 7.86
N GLN A 82 11.57 5.03 6.99
CA GLN A 82 10.46 4.18 6.61
C GLN A 82 10.99 3.15 5.62
N ALA A 83 11.06 1.90 6.06
CA ALA A 83 11.25 0.78 5.15
C ALA A 83 10.19 0.83 4.03
N PRO A 84 10.49 0.25 2.85
CA PRO A 84 9.50 0.05 1.81
C PRO A 84 8.20 -0.52 2.37
N HIS A 85 7.08 0.05 1.96
CA HIS A 85 5.78 -0.35 2.48
C HIS A 85 4.64 -0.07 1.51
N TYR A 86 3.57 -0.83 1.69
CA TYR A 86 2.28 -0.51 1.10
C TYR A 86 1.48 0.37 2.05
N ASN A 87 1.00 1.49 1.54
CA ASN A 87 -0.03 2.30 2.15
C ASN A 87 -1.40 1.85 1.66
N ALA A 88 -2.34 1.58 2.56
CA ALA A 88 -3.66 1.09 2.18
C ALA A 88 -4.81 1.81 2.91
N GLY A 89 -5.99 1.77 2.29
CA GLY A 89 -7.22 2.30 2.84
C GLY A 89 -8.25 2.65 1.76
N LYS A 90 -9.33 3.31 2.17
CA LYS A 90 -10.39 3.73 1.26
C LYS A 90 -9.88 4.74 0.23
N LYS A 91 -10.25 4.54 -1.04
CA LYS A 91 -9.85 5.43 -2.14
C LYS A 91 -10.36 6.86 -1.90
N GLY A 92 -9.51 7.84 -2.19
CA GLY A 92 -9.78 9.26 -1.99
C GLY A 92 -9.57 9.76 -0.55
N GLU A 93 -9.29 8.87 0.40
CA GLU A 93 -8.96 9.22 1.77
C GLU A 93 -7.46 9.11 2.04
N LYS A 94 -7.02 9.63 3.19
CA LYS A 94 -5.65 9.40 3.67
C LYS A 94 -5.47 7.89 3.94
N LEU A 95 -4.51 7.28 3.27
CA LEU A 95 -4.11 5.89 3.50
C LEU A 95 -3.41 5.79 4.86
N LYS A 96 -4.08 5.16 5.84
CA LYS A 96 -3.63 5.11 7.25
C LYS A 96 -2.99 3.78 7.64
N GLN A 97 -2.98 2.81 6.74
CA GLN A 97 -2.43 1.49 7.01
C GLN A 97 -1.05 1.38 6.39
N HIS A 98 -0.08 0.91 7.15
CA HIS A 98 1.31 0.75 6.71
C HIS A 98 1.71 -0.73 6.75
N HIS A 99 1.98 -1.32 5.59
CA HIS A 99 2.40 -2.72 5.47
C HIS A 99 3.85 -2.78 5.00
N TYR A 100 4.77 -2.79 5.97
CA TYR A 100 6.22 -2.77 5.75
C TYR A 100 6.77 -4.12 5.31
N PHE A 101 7.86 -4.10 4.54
CA PHE A 101 8.60 -5.31 4.16
C PHE A 101 10.12 -5.08 4.10
N LYS A 102 10.89 -6.16 4.28
CA LYS A 102 12.36 -6.12 4.29
C LYS A 102 12.98 -6.28 2.90
N LYS A 103 12.47 -7.22 2.10
CA LYS A 103 13.06 -7.55 0.79
C LYS A 103 12.15 -7.13 -0.37
N TYR A 104 12.68 -6.26 -1.22
CA TYR A 104 12.14 -6.00 -2.55
C TYR A 104 12.45 -7.21 -3.45
N ASN A 105 11.43 -7.89 -3.95
CA ASN A 105 11.61 -8.85 -5.04
C ASN A 105 11.04 -8.15 -6.28
N ARG A 106 11.93 -7.55 -7.08
CA ARG A 106 11.60 -7.00 -8.40
C ARG A 106 11.79 -8.06 -9.47
#